data_AF-A0A8T7E2N6-F1
#
_entry.id   AF-A0A8T7E2N6-F1
#
_cell.length_a   1.000
_cell.length_b   1.000
_cell.length_c   1.000
_cell.angle_alpha   90.00
_cell.angle_beta   90.00
_cell.angle_gamma   90.00
#
_symmetry.space_group_name_H-M   'P 1'
#
loop_
_entity.id
_entity.type
_entity.pdbx_description
1 polymer ?
#
loop_
_entity_poly.entity_id
_entity_poly.type
_entity_poly.pdbx_seq_one_letter_code
_entity_poly.pdbx_strand_id
1 'polypeptide(L)'
;ALVALLAGSAVLMTQLARQHVSSRYRHVLAVGLAALAVAIALGIAVSPRSTIERFVEFVGNPILAAGSRLLTWDAALRLATDCAPWGCGAGLFWLLFRGYQMPTDASAGFHAHLDPLEILVELGWPGLALLVALTAAVVMRTREAWRACANDPASQARLAGCGAALAAFMTHSLVTFNLYVAALVALAGLIMGGIGLAPPERRVAHPMARGSRFTAVALAAGIGAYLSATAYGAHFYHQAVSAPDAPSINELRERLEHARRFAPGADVVLVARADLELRVLESLFRVPGTPAAELSSQFDLASYFVDRTVRVNPLRPDGHEFRGRLELMDWRRPGPERVAAAIEAYAAALERSPGRPDVREQLGQMMQSLGRHGAAAGLFADGVAWAKTSSDELRFGIQALRAYVEAGDHDAARALRETVVAAAERERRRGNDLGDVAGMADALLDGMAP
;
A
#
# COMPACT_ATOMS: atom_id res chain seq x y z
N ALA A 1 7.26 18.61 1.13
CA ALA A 1 8.57 18.90 0.51
C ALA A 1 8.90 20.39 0.51
N LEU A 2 8.05 21.26 -0.07
CA LEU A 2 8.28 22.71 -0.15
C LEU A 2 8.49 23.36 1.23
N VAL A 3 7.68 22.99 2.24
CA VAL A 3 7.80 23.53 3.61
C VAL A 3 9.13 23.13 4.27
N ALA A 4 9.65 21.91 4.06
CA ALA A 4 10.98 21.51 4.57
C ALA A 4 12.09 22.27 3.89
N LEU A 5 11.99 22.40 2.56
CA LEU A 5 12.96 23.13 1.78
C LEU A 5 13.03 24.57 2.28
N LEU A 6 11.87 25.20 2.52
CA LEU A 6 11.78 26.57 3.04
C LEU A 6 12.30 26.65 4.49
N ALA A 7 11.94 25.71 5.36
CA ALA A 7 12.41 25.68 6.76
C ALA A 7 13.93 25.45 6.86
N GLY A 8 14.46 24.45 6.13
CA GLY A 8 15.89 24.15 6.07
C GLY A 8 16.69 25.29 5.43
N SER A 9 16.14 25.91 4.38
CA SER A 9 16.74 27.10 3.76
C SER A 9 16.70 28.30 4.71
N ALA A 10 15.63 28.49 5.48
CA ALA A 10 15.54 29.56 6.47
C ALA A 10 16.57 29.38 7.60
N VAL A 11 16.76 28.16 8.10
CA VAL A 11 17.79 27.85 9.11
C VAL A 11 19.19 28.12 8.55
N LEU A 12 19.48 27.64 7.33
CA LEU A 12 20.75 27.87 6.65
C LEU A 12 21.01 29.37 6.43
N MET A 13 20.01 30.11 5.94
CA MET A 13 20.07 31.56 5.70
C MET A 13 20.29 32.34 6.99
N THR A 14 19.60 31.96 8.07
CA THR A 14 19.76 32.62 9.38
C THR A 14 21.14 32.39 9.96
N GLN A 15 21.73 31.20 9.77
CA GLN A 15 23.10 30.91 10.22
C GLN A 15 24.15 31.61 9.35
N LEU A 16 23.98 31.63 8.03
CA LEU A 16 24.89 32.33 7.11
C LEU A 16 24.82 33.86 7.25
N ALA A 17 23.66 34.41 7.63
CA ALA A 17 23.54 35.84 7.94
C ALA A 17 24.21 36.24 9.26
N ARG A 18 24.30 35.30 10.21
CA ARG A 18 24.96 35.50 11.51
C ARG A 18 26.48 35.32 11.49
N GLN A 19 26.99 34.56 10.53
CA GLN A 19 28.43 34.45 10.29
C GLN A 19 28.84 35.52 9.26
N HIS A 20 29.98 36.20 9.41
CA HIS A 20 30.49 37.16 8.43
C HIS A 20 30.98 36.46 7.15
N VAL A 21 30.08 35.76 6.46
CA VAL A 21 30.40 34.97 5.26
C VAL A 21 30.63 35.90 4.08
N SER A 22 31.73 35.66 3.36
CA SER A 22 32.15 36.49 2.22
C SER A 22 31.09 36.54 1.12
N SER A 23 31.05 37.66 0.38
CA SER A 23 30.10 37.91 -0.72
C SER A 23 30.01 36.75 -1.74
N ARG A 24 31.11 36.02 -1.93
CA ARG A 24 31.22 34.90 -2.89
C ARG A 24 30.28 33.74 -2.57
N TYR A 25 30.10 33.38 -1.29
CA TYR A 25 29.21 32.28 -0.90
C TYR A 25 27.73 32.65 -1.01
N ARG A 26 27.37 33.93 -0.88
CA ARG A 26 25.99 34.41 -1.12
C ARG A 26 25.60 34.27 -2.59
N HIS A 27 26.53 34.54 -3.50
CA HIS A 27 26.32 34.35 -4.94
C HIS A 27 26.18 32.86 -5.29
N VAL A 28 27.04 31.99 -4.75
CA VAL A 28 26.93 30.53 -4.94
C VAL A 28 25.58 30.01 -4.44
N LEU A 29 25.10 30.48 -3.29
CA LEU A 29 23.80 30.10 -2.76
C LEU A 29 22.63 30.62 -3.62
N ALA A 30 22.68 31.86 -4.06
CA ALA A 30 21.67 32.45 -4.95
C ALA A 30 21.61 31.72 -6.30
N VAL A 31 22.76 31.38 -6.88
CA VAL A 31 22.86 30.57 -8.09
C VAL A 31 22.32 29.15 -7.85
N GLY A 32 22.63 28.54 -6.70
CA GLY A 32 22.09 27.23 -6.33
C GLY A 32 20.57 27.23 -6.18
N LEU A 33 20.00 28.26 -5.55
CA LEU A 33 18.55 28.43 -5.43
C LEU A 33 17.88 28.70 -6.78
N ALA A 34 18.50 29.52 -7.64
CA ALA A 34 18.01 29.76 -8.99
C ALA A 34 18.06 28.49 -9.84
N ALA A 35 19.15 27.73 -9.77
CA ALA A 35 19.28 26.44 -10.46
C ALA A 35 18.23 25.43 -9.97
N LEU A 36 17.95 25.39 -8.67
CA LEU A 36 16.89 24.55 -8.10
C LEU A 36 15.50 24.98 -8.60
N ALA A 37 15.22 26.28 -8.64
CA ALA A 37 13.96 26.80 -9.18
C ALA A 37 13.78 26.46 -10.66
N VAL A 38 14.84 26.57 -11.46
CA VAL A 38 14.84 26.15 -12.87
C VAL A 38 14.63 24.64 -13.00
N ALA A 39 15.29 23.82 -12.18
CA ALA A 39 15.12 22.37 -12.19
C ALA A 39 13.67 21.95 -11.84
N ILE A 40 13.03 22.62 -10.87
CA ILE A 40 11.62 22.41 -10.54
C ILE A 40 10.72 22.81 -11.72
N ALA A 41 10.95 23.97 -12.32
CA ALA A 41 10.18 24.44 -13.47
C ALA A 41 10.31 23.49 -14.68
N LEU A 42 11.53 22.99 -14.96
CA LEU A 42 11.79 22.00 -16.00
C LEU A 42 11.10 20.67 -15.69
N GLY A 43 11.16 20.22 -14.43
CA GLY A 43 10.48 19.01 -13.98
C GLY A 43 8.97 19.08 -14.17
N ILE A 44 8.35 20.25 -13.89
CA ILE A 44 6.93 20.50 -14.17
C ILE A 44 6.67 20.48 -15.69
N ALA A 45 7.51 21.14 -16.48
CA ALA A 45 7.31 21.25 -17.93
C ALA A 45 7.45 19.91 -18.68
N VAL A 46 8.28 18.99 -18.18
CA VAL A 46 8.52 17.66 -18.79
C VAL A 46 7.59 16.59 -18.20
N SER A 47 6.87 16.91 -17.12
CA SER A 47 5.95 15.96 -16.49
C SER A 47 4.74 15.68 -17.39
N PRO A 48 4.25 14.42 -17.45
CA PRO A 48 3.00 14.08 -18.12
C PRO A 48 1.84 14.95 -17.61
N ARG A 49 0.91 15.31 -18.50
CA ARG A 49 -0.28 16.12 -18.14
C ARG A 49 -1.03 15.58 -16.93
N SER A 50 -1.16 14.26 -16.82
CA SER A 50 -1.80 13.59 -15.68
C SER A 50 -1.09 13.83 -14.34
N THR A 51 0.23 14.00 -14.33
CA THR A 51 1.00 14.36 -13.13
C THR A 51 0.74 15.82 -12.74
N ILE A 52 0.62 16.72 -13.73
CA ILE A 52 0.30 18.13 -13.50
C ILE A 52 -1.14 18.28 -13.00
N GLU A 53 -2.10 17.59 -13.60
CA GLU A 53 -3.51 17.57 -13.19
C GLU A 53 -3.66 17.06 -11.76
N ARG A 54 -3.00 15.95 -11.39
CA ARG A 54 -2.97 15.45 -10.01
C ARG A 54 -2.32 16.45 -9.04
N PHE A 55 -1.27 17.14 -9.46
CA PHE A 55 -0.64 18.17 -8.64
C PHE A 55 -1.57 19.38 -8.43
N VAL A 56 -2.25 19.84 -9.49
CA VAL A 56 -3.23 20.94 -9.43
C VAL A 56 -4.43 20.53 -8.58
N GLU A 57 -4.91 19.30 -8.69
CA GLU A 57 -5.99 18.76 -7.87
C GLU A 57 -5.59 18.68 -6.39
N PHE A 58 -4.38 18.22 -6.10
CA PHE A 58 -3.81 18.18 -4.73
C PHE A 58 -3.67 19.59 -4.12
N VAL A 59 -3.24 20.58 -4.91
CA VAL A 59 -3.13 21.98 -4.46
C VAL A 59 -4.49 22.68 -4.38
N GLY A 60 -5.41 22.33 -5.28
CA GLY A 60 -6.75 22.92 -5.39
C GLY A 60 -7.74 22.41 -4.35
N ASN A 61 -7.52 21.22 -3.78
CA ASN A 61 -8.40 20.61 -2.77
C ASN A 61 -7.63 20.08 -1.53
N PRO A 62 -6.92 20.96 -0.79
CA PRO A 62 -6.15 20.56 0.39
C PRO A 62 -7.04 19.97 1.51
N ILE A 63 -8.33 20.31 1.55
CA ILE A 63 -9.29 19.80 2.54
C ILE A 63 -9.61 18.32 2.27
N LEU A 64 -9.79 17.89 1.02
CA LEU A 64 -10.01 16.48 0.69
C LEU A 64 -8.74 15.65 0.94
N ALA A 65 -7.57 16.19 0.61
CA ALA A 65 -6.28 15.56 0.88
C ALA A 65 -5.94 15.49 2.38
N ALA A 66 -6.45 16.42 3.19
CA ALA A 66 -6.35 16.38 4.66
C ALA A 66 -7.39 15.45 5.28
N GLY A 67 -8.62 15.43 4.76
CA GLY A 67 -9.72 14.59 5.22
C GLY A 67 -9.43 13.10 5.07
N SER A 68 -8.83 12.67 3.95
CA SER A 68 -8.40 11.28 3.78
C SER A 68 -7.34 10.86 4.81
N ARG A 69 -6.40 11.75 5.15
CA ARG A 69 -5.36 11.45 6.16
C ARG A 69 -5.92 11.33 7.58
N LEU A 70 -6.91 12.14 7.94
CA LEU A 70 -7.53 12.05 9.27
C LEU A 70 -8.21 10.69 9.47
N LEU A 71 -8.90 10.18 8.44
CA LEU A 71 -9.47 8.82 8.45
C LEU A 71 -8.39 7.75 8.56
N THR A 72 -7.29 7.90 7.81
CA THR A 72 -6.13 7.00 7.90
C THR A 72 -5.51 7.02 9.30
N TRP A 73 -5.36 8.18 9.95
CA TRP A 73 -4.79 8.29 11.28
C TRP A 73 -5.69 7.73 12.36
N ASP A 74 -7.00 7.96 12.26
CA ASP A 74 -8.00 7.37 13.15
C ASP A 74 -7.98 5.83 13.08
N ALA A 75 -7.97 5.27 11.87
CA ALA A 75 -7.81 3.83 11.65
C ALA A 75 -6.47 3.30 12.18
N ALA A 76 -5.36 4.00 11.91
CA ALA A 76 -4.04 3.61 12.39
C ALA A 76 -3.90 3.70 13.91
N LEU A 77 -4.59 4.64 14.57
CA LEU A 77 -4.62 4.73 16.03
C LEU A 77 -5.39 3.56 16.65
N ARG A 78 -6.53 3.17 16.08
CA ARG A 78 -7.25 1.95 16.48
C ARG A 78 -6.38 0.69 16.32
N LEU A 79 -5.68 0.59 15.19
CA LEU A 79 -4.74 -0.51 14.97
C LEU A 79 -3.57 -0.49 15.97
N ALA A 80 -3.04 0.70 16.29
CA ALA A 80 -1.99 0.86 17.29
C ALA A 80 -2.46 0.46 18.70
N THR A 81 -3.71 0.72 19.06
CA THR A 81 -4.26 0.30 20.36
C THR A 81 -4.38 -1.22 20.46
N ASP A 82 -4.78 -1.89 19.38
CA ASP A 82 -4.96 -3.35 19.38
C ASP A 82 -3.61 -4.10 19.40
N CYS A 83 -2.56 -3.47 18.88
CA CYS A 83 -1.20 -4.00 18.89
C CYS A 83 -0.33 -3.52 20.06
N ALA A 84 -0.87 -2.70 20.96
CA ALA A 84 -0.12 -2.19 22.09
C ALA A 84 0.23 -3.31 23.09
N PRO A 85 1.38 -3.23 23.78
CA PRO A 85 2.40 -2.18 23.70
C PRO A 85 3.51 -2.47 22.68
N TRP A 86 3.55 -3.65 22.07
CA TRP A 86 4.71 -4.16 21.32
C TRP A 86 4.70 -3.84 19.82
N GLY A 87 3.55 -3.41 19.30
CA GLY A 87 3.33 -3.25 17.86
C GLY A 87 2.92 -4.57 17.20
N CYS A 88 2.42 -4.46 15.97
CA CYS A 88 1.90 -5.59 15.22
C CYS A 88 3.01 -6.41 14.54
N GLY A 89 4.20 -5.83 14.39
CA GLY A 89 5.34 -6.38 13.63
C GLY A 89 5.80 -5.43 12.52
N ALA A 90 7.12 -5.40 12.28
CA ALA A 90 7.75 -4.54 11.28
C ALA A 90 7.25 -4.85 9.86
N GLY A 91 6.88 -3.82 9.11
CA GLY A 91 6.40 -3.91 7.72
C GLY A 91 4.97 -4.43 7.55
N LEU A 92 4.18 -4.55 8.63
CA LEU A 92 2.82 -5.10 8.59
C LEU A 92 1.71 -4.05 8.48
N PHE A 93 2.04 -2.75 8.55
CA PHE A 93 1.03 -1.69 8.50
C PHE A 93 0.05 -1.86 7.32
N TRP A 94 0.57 -1.97 6.10
CA TRP A 94 -0.24 -2.04 4.88
C TRP A 94 -1.10 -3.31 4.75
N LEU A 95 -0.76 -4.38 5.47
CA LEU A 95 -1.53 -5.63 5.50
C LEU A 95 -2.71 -5.51 6.45
N LEU A 96 -2.48 -4.97 7.65
CA LEU A 96 -3.48 -4.89 8.70
C LEU A 96 -4.41 -3.68 8.55
N PHE A 97 -3.89 -2.56 8.05
CA PHE A 97 -4.63 -1.31 7.92
C PHE A 97 -5.93 -1.47 7.12
N ARG A 98 -5.94 -2.36 6.10
CA ARG A 98 -7.12 -2.58 5.26
C ARG A 98 -8.34 -3.05 6.05
N GLY A 99 -8.16 -3.83 7.12
CA GLY A 99 -9.24 -4.25 8.01
C GLY A 99 -9.82 -3.12 8.86
N TYR A 100 -9.07 -2.04 9.07
CA TYR A 100 -9.48 -0.85 9.84
C TYR A 100 -9.92 0.32 8.96
N GLN A 101 -9.83 0.17 7.64
CA GLN A 101 -10.20 1.19 6.69
C GLN A 101 -11.71 1.43 6.73
N MET A 102 -12.11 2.70 6.64
CA MET A 102 -13.52 3.09 6.55
C MET A 102 -13.96 3.14 5.08
N PRO A 103 -15.25 2.93 4.76
CA PRO A 103 -15.72 2.97 3.37
C PRO A 103 -15.47 4.32 2.68
N THR A 104 -15.50 5.41 3.44
CA THR A 104 -15.22 6.77 2.95
C THR A 104 -13.72 7.08 2.81
N ASP A 105 -12.83 6.19 3.25
CA ASP A 105 -11.39 6.37 3.09
C ASP A 105 -10.93 5.94 1.69
N ALA A 106 -10.62 6.92 0.85
CA ALA A 106 -10.11 6.71 -0.51
C ALA A 106 -8.60 6.36 -0.56
N SER A 107 -7.91 6.24 0.57
CA SER A 107 -6.49 5.93 0.62
C SER A 107 -6.18 4.55 0.04
N ALA A 108 -4.96 4.40 -0.49
CA ALA A 108 -4.46 3.10 -0.92
C ALA A 108 -4.04 2.20 0.28
N GLY A 109 -3.96 2.76 1.49
CA GLY A 109 -3.64 2.04 2.71
C GLY A 109 -2.21 1.49 2.79
N PHE A 110 -1.26 2.02 2.01
CA PHE A 110 0.12 1.54 2.05
C PHE A 110 0.94 2.11 3.21
N HIS A 111 0.66 3.35 3.62
CA HIS A 111 1.37 4.06 4.68
C HIS A 111 0.41 4.96 5.47
N ALA A 112 0.73 5.21 6.74
CA ALA A 112 -0.03 6.14 7.57
C ALA A 112 0.22 7.61 7.17
N HIS A 113 1.29 7.87 6.40
CA HIS A 113 1.78 9.23 6.11
C HIS A 113 2.09 10.04 7.38
N LEU A 114 2.50 9.35 8.45
CA LEU A 114 2.95 9.90 9.72
C LEU A 114 3.89 8.87 10.33
N ASP A 115 5.19 8.98 10.03
CA ASP A 115 6.21 7.99 10.40
C ASP A 115 6.14 7.57 11.89
N PRO A 116 5.98 8.49 12.88
CA PRO A 116 5.88 8.07 14.27
C PRO A 116 4.65 7.20 14.58
N LEU A 117 3.52 7.45 13.91
CA LEU A 117 2.31 6.65 14.07
C LEU A 117 2.45 5.29 13.41
N GLU A 118 3.06 5.23 12.22
CA GLU A 118 3.35 3.95 11.56
C GLU A 118 4.35 3.11 12.39
N ILE A 119 5.40 3.74 12.93
CA ILE A 119 6.34 3.10 13.85
C ILE A 119 5.64 2.63 15.13
N LEU A 120 4.69 3.38 15.66
CA LEU A 120 3.89 2.97 16.81
C LEU A 120 3.03 1.74 16.49
N VAL A 121 2.41 1.69 15.30
CA VAL A 121 1.66 0.52 14.85
C VAL A 121 2.57 -0.70 14.72
N GLU A 122 3.72 -0.56 14.04
CA GLU A 122 4.56 -1.71 13.68
C GLU A 122 5.45 -2.19 14.82
N LEU A 123 6.03 -1.27 15.58
CA LEU A 123 7.06 -1.54 16.60
C LEU A 123 6.65 -1.12 18.02
N GLY A 124 5.42 -0.61 18.18
CA GLY A 124 4.86 -0.27 19.48
C GLY A 124 5.57 0.89 20.17
N TRP A 125 5.35 0.96 21.49
CA TRP A 125 6.07 1.90 22.36
C TRP A 125 7.59 1.72 22.32
N PRO A 126 8.16 0.49 22.25
CA PRO A 126 9.60 0.32 22.11
C PRO A 126 10.17 0.99 20.84
N GLY A 127 9.51 0.83 19.69
CA GLY A 127 9.92 1.47 18.45
C GLY A 127 9.83 2.98 18.50
N LEU A 128 8.74 3.51 19.06
CA LEU A 128 8.58 4.95 19.23
C LEU A 128 9.63 5.53 20.20
N ALA A 129 9.92 4.84 21.30
CA ALA A 129 10.98 5.23 22.23
C ALA A 129 12.35 5.24 21.55
N LEU A 130 12.64 4.25 20.70
CA LEU A 130 13.89 4.19 19.93
C LEU A 130 14.00 5.36 18.94
N LEU A 131 12.92 5.73 18.25
CA LEU A 131 12.89 6.89 17.35
C LEU A 131 13.20 8.19 18.11
N VAL A 132 12.57 8.38 19.27
CA VAL A 132 12.81 9.54 20.14
C VAL A 132 14.26 9.56 20.64
N ALA A 133 14.77 8.42 21.11
CA ALA A 133 16.15 8.30 21.58
C ALA A 133 17.18 8.58 20.48
N LEU A 134 16.97 8.05 19.26
CA LEU A 134 17.82 8.31 18.10
C LEU A 134 17.81 9.80 17.74
N THR A 135 16.62 10.41 17.69
CA THR A 135 16.47 11.84 17.41
C THR A 135 17.20 12.69 18.44
N ALA A 136 17.03 12.38 19.73
CA ALA A 136 17.73 13.05 20.82
C ALA A 136 19.26 12.89 20.71
N ALA A 137 19.75 11.68 20.43
CA ALA A 137 21.16 11.40 20.25
C ALA A 137 21.77 12.18 19.09
N VAL A 138 21.08 12.27 17.95
CA VAL A 138 21.49 13.09 16.80
C VAL A 138 21.59 14.56 17.20
N VAL A 139 20.56 15.12 17.84
CA VAL A 139 20.57 16.52 18.30
C VAL A 139 21.73 16.79 19.26
N MET A 140 21.96 15.89 20.22
CA MET A 140 23.07 16.00 21.17
C MET A 140 24.43 15.95 20.46
N ARG A 141 24.62 14.99 19.54
CA ARG A 141 25.85 14.86 18.75
C ARG A 141 26.10 16.06 17.85
N THR A 142 25.07 16.60 17.19
CA THR A 142 25.19 17.83 16.40
C THR A 142 25.60 19.01 17.28
N ARG A 143 25.04 19.15 18.48
CA ARG A 143 25.41 20.21 19.44
C ARG A 143 26.84 20.06 19.95
N GLU A 144 27.26 18.85 20.29
CA GLU A 144 28.63 18.56 20.70
C GLU A 144 29.63 18.89 19.58
N ALA A 145 29.36 18.42 18.36
CA ALA A 145 30.20 18.70 17.20
C ALA A 145 30.25 20.20 16.88
N TRP A 146 29.12 20.89 16.99
CA TRP A 146 29.05 22.34 16.79
C TRP A 146 29.97 23.10 17.75
N ARG A 147 29.97 22.71 19.03
CA ARG A 147 30.83 23.30 20.06
C ARG A 147 32.31 22.99 19.81
N ALA A 148 32.63 21.74 19.44
CA ALA A 148 34.00 21.33 19.14
C ALA A 148 34.60 22.07 17.93
N CYS A 149 33.77 22.41 16.94
CA CYS A 149 34.18 23.16 15.76
C CYS A 149 34.03 24.69 15.92
N ALA A 150 33.92 25.22 17.15
CA ALA A 150 33.64 26.64 17.39
C ALA A 150 34.58 27.62 16.65
N ASN A 151 35.84 27.24 16.48
CA ASN A 151 36.90 28.04 15.86
C ASN A 151 37.18 27.67 14.40
N ASP A 152 36.38 26.78 13.80
CA ASP A 152 36.50 26.36 12.39
C ASP A 152 35.20 26.69 11.63
N PRO A 153 35.13 27.86 10.97
CA PRO A 153 33.95 28.28 10.22
C PRO A 153 33.54 27.31 9.11
N ALA A 154 34.48 26.60 8.48
CA ALA A 154 34.19 25.66 7.42
C ALA A 154 33.47 24.41 7.96
N SER A 155 33.94 23.89 9.10
CA SER A 155 33.26 22.78 9.79
C SER A 155 31.91 23.19 10.37
N GLN A 156 31.78 24.42 10.89
CA GLN A 156 30.47 24.94 11.32
C GLN A 156 29.48 25.05 10.17
N ALA A 157 29.88 25.58 9.01
CA ALA A 157 29.02 25.67 7.83
C ALA A 157 28.56 24.27 7.37
N ARG A 158 29.45 23.26 7.42
CA ARG A 158 29.11 21.87 7.12
C ARG A 158 28.10 21.30 8.13
N LEU A 159 28.33 21.49 9.43
CA LEU A 159 27.44 21.03 10.50
C LEU A 159 26.07 21.70 10.44
N ALA A 160 26.03 22.99 10.10
CA ALA A 160 24.81 23.74 9.84
C ALA A 160 23.98 23.08 8.73
N GLY A 161 24.61 22.81 7.57
CA GLY A 161 23.96 22.14 6.45
C GLY A 161 23.46 20.74 6.80
N CYS A 162 24.29 19.93 7.47
CA CYS A 162 23.90 18.58 7.88
C CYS A 162 22.75 18.59 8.90
N GLY A 163 22.84 19.46 9.90
CA GLY A 163 21.80 19.62 10.92
C GLY A 163 20.47 20.11 10.32
N ALA A 164 20.51 21.09 9.41
CA ALA A 164 19.32 21.57 8.71
C ALA A 164 18.69 20.49 7.83
N ALA A 165 19.49 19.68 7.12
CA ALA A 165 19.00 18.58 6.30
C ALA A 165 18.30 17.50 7.15
N LEU A 166 18.89 17.09 8.28
CA LEU A 166 18.26 16.13 9.19
C LEU A 166 17.02 16.69 9.87
N ALA A 167 17.02 17.97 10.26
CA ALA A 167 15.84 18.62 10.82
C ALA A 167 14.68 18.67 9.81
N ALA A 168 14.98 19.00 8.55
CA ALA A 168 14.00 18.98 7.47
C ALA A 168 13.45 17.56 7.22
N PHE A 169 14.33 16.56 7.19
CA PHE A 169 13.96 15.14 7.06
C PHE A 169 13.01 14.69 8.18
N MET A 170 13.39 14.92 9.44
CA MET A 170 12.60 14.53 10.63
C MET A 170 11.28 15.29 10.75
N THR A 171 11.25 16.59 10.39
CA THR A 171 10.01 17.36 10.41
C THR A 171 9.04 16.85 9.34
N HIS A 172 9.56 16.40 8.19
CA HIS A 172 8.71 15.84 7.14
C HIS A 172 8.15 14.47 7.50
N SER A 173 8.89 13.66 8.25
CA SER A 173 8.37 12.41 8.82
C SER A 173 7.08 12.57 9.63
N LEU A 174 6.75 13.79 10.10
CA LEU A 174 5.48 14.08 10.78
C LEU A 174 4.27 14.19 9.83
N VAL A 175 4.46 14.15 8.51
CA VAL A 175 3.39 14.28 7.51
C VAL A 175 3.62 13.40 6.28
N THR A 176 4.60 12.49 6.34
CA THR A 176 4.93 11.54 5.28
C THR A 176 5.62 10.29 5.86
N PHE A 177 6.01 9.37 4.99
CA PHE A 177 6.60 8.06 5.28
C PHE A 177 8.11 7.99 4.94
N ASN A 178 8.87 9.05 5.26
CA ASN A 178 10.27 9.17 4.82
C ASN A 178 11.16 8.05 5.37
N LEU A 179 10.86 7.56 6.59
CA LEU A 179 11.62 6.48 7.23
C LEU A 179 11.39 5.12 6.58
N TYR A 180 10.36 4.98 5.73
CA TYR A 180 10.07 3.76 4.97
C TYR A 180 10.68 3.78 3.55
N VAL A 181 11.36 4.87 3.17
CA VAL A 181 12.07 4.97 1.89
C VAL A 181 13.55 4.70 2.11
N ALA A 182 14.01 3.50 1.77
CA ALA A 182 15.38 3.03 2.03
C ALA A 182 16.48 4.00 1.53
N ALA A 183 16.30 4.60 0.34
CA ALA A 183 17.24 5.57 -0.21
C ALA A 183 17.37 6.83 0.66
N LEU A 184 16.26 7.32 1.23
CA LEU A 184 16.27 8.50 2.10
C LEU A 184 16.89 8.19 3.47
N VAL A 185 16.61 7.01 4.02
CA VAL A 185 17.23 6.54 5.28
C VAL A 185 18.74 6.37 5.11
N ALA A 186 19.20 5.80 4.00
CA ALA A 186 20.62 5.68 3.70
C ALA A 186 21.30 7.06 3.60
N LEU A 187 20.65 8.02 2.93
CA LEU A 187 21.14 9.40 2.86
C LEU A 187 21.20 10.07 4.23
N ALA A 188 20.17 9.92 5.07
CA ALA A 188 20.17 10.40 6.45
C ALA A 188 21.34 9.79 7.25
N GLY A 189 21.62 8.50 7.06
CA GLY A 189 22.79 7.81 7.61
C GLY A 189 24.12 8.44 7.22
N LEU A 190 24.30 8.76 5.94
CA LEU A 190 25.51 9.44 5.44
C LEU A 190 25.67 10.84 6.04
N ILE A 191 24.58 11.59 6.17
CA ILE A 191 24.58 12.93 6.79
C ILE A 191 24.95 12.83 8.27
N MET A 192 24.40 11.85 9.00
CA MET A 192 24.77 11.56 10.39
C MET A 192 26.27 11.19 10.51
N GLY A 193 26.79 10.39 9.59
CA GLY A 193 28.23 10.09 9.52
C GLY A 193 29.08 11.34 9.31
N GLY A 194 28.64 12.26 8.45
CA GLY A 194 29.29 13.56 8.22
C GLY A 194 29.36 14.43 9.48
N ILE A 195 28.31 14.43 10.30
CA ILE A 195 28.29 15.11 11.62
C ILE A 195 29.32 14.47 12.56
N GLY A 196 29.37 13.14 12.61
CA GLY A 196 30.32 12.40 13.44
C GLY A 196 31.79 12.63 13.10
N LEU A 197 32.10 12.89 11.82
CA LEU A 197 33.46 13.13 11.32
C LEU A 197 33.91 14.61 11.38
N ALA A 198 33.03 15.54 11.74
CA ALA A 198 33.34 16.97 11.75
C ALA A 198 34.34 17.39 12.85
N PRO A 199 34.28 16.87 14.10
CA PRO A 199 35.24 17.26 15.14
C PRO A 199 36.66 16.75 14.83
N PRO A 200 37.70 17.61 14.91
CA PRO A 200 39.07 17.23 14.55
C PRO A 200 39.71 16.24 15.54
N GLU A 201 39.34 16.32 16.82
CA GLU A 201 40.02 15.59 17.92
C GLU A 201 39.49 14.16 18.15
N ARG A 202 38.36 13.79 17.54
CA ARG A 202 37.71 12.47 17.75
C ARG A 202 37.91 11.48 16.61
N ARG A 203 38.96 11.63 15.81
CA ARG A 203 39.41 10.57 14.90
C ARG A 203 40.12 9.49 15.69
N VAL A 204 39.37 8.75 16.51
CA VAL A 204 39.86 7.50 17.06
C VAL A 204 39.90 6.52 15.88
N ALA A 205 41.08 6.41 15.27
CA ALA A 205 41.35 5.32 14.35
C ALA A 205 41.28 4.04 15.19
N HIS A 206 40.11 3.41 15.25
CA HIS A 206 40.03 2.04 15.70
C HIS A 206 40.64 1.22 14.57
N PRO A 207 41.84 0.62 14.74
CA PRO A 207 42.32 -0.32 13.75
C PRO A 207 41.27 -1.43 13.67
N MET A 208 40.51 -1.47 12.57
CA MET A 208 39.64 -2.62 12.30
C MET A 208 40.55 -3.84 12.29
N ALA A 209 40.42 -4.68 13.31
CA ALA A 209 41.09 -5.97 13.38
C ALA A 209 40.82 -6.71 12.07
N ARG A 210 41.78 -7.51 11.56
CA ARG A 210 41.59 -8.27 10.31
C ARG A 210 40.26 -9.04 10.28
N GLY A 211 39.82 -9.56 11.43
CA GLY A 211 38.50 -10.18 11.61
C GLY A 211 37.32 -9.26 11.26
N SER A 212 37.30 -8.02 11.74
CA SER A 212 36.22 -7.06 11.43
C SER A 212 36.17 -6.64 9.96
N ARG A 213 37.29 -6.68 9.23
CA ARG A 213 37.30 -6.42 7.77
C ARG A 213 36.65 -7.58 7.03
N PHE A 214 36.99 -8.81 7.41
CA PHE A 214 36.33 -9.99 6.85
C PHE A 214 34.83 -9.97 7.14
N THR A 215 34.42 -9.66 8.38
CA THR A 215 33.01 -9.54 8.74
C THR A 215 32.29 -8.45 7.94
N ALA A 216 32.89 -7.27 7.78
CA ALA A 216 32.30 -6.19 7.00
C ALA A 216 32.15 -6.56 5.51
N VAL A 217 33.17 -7.18 4.91
CA VAL A 217 33.12 -7.67 3.53
C VAL A 217 32.08 -8.79 3.38
N ALA A 218 32.03 -9.74 4.32
CA ALA A 218 31.04 -10.80 4.32
C ALA A 218 29.61 -10.27 4.47
N LEU A 219 29.39 -9.30 5.36
CA LEU A 219 28.10 -8.63 5.53
C LEU A 219 27.69 -7.89 4.24
N ALA A 220 28.61 -7.11 3.67
CA ALA A 220 28.37 -6.38 2.42
C ALA A 220 28.09 -7.33 1.26
N ALA A 221 28.84 -8.43 1.14
CA ALA A 221 28.61 -9.47 0.15
C ALA A 221 27.27 -10.18 0.35
N GLY A 222 26.89 -10.47 1.61
CA GLY A 222 25.60 -11.07 1.94
C GLY A 222 24.42 -10.15 1.61
N ILE A 223 24.49 -8.88 2.00
CA ILE A 223 23.48 -7.86 1.65
C ILE A 223 23.42 -7.69 0.13
N GLY A 224 24.58 -7.59 -0.54
CA GLY A 224 24.66 -7.49 -1.99
C GLY A 224 24.01 -8.68 -2.70
N ALA A 225 24.33 -9.91 -2.28
CA ALA A 225 23.74 -11.12 -2.82
C ALA A 225 22.22 -11.17 -2.59
N TYR A 226 21.74 -10.81 -1.40
CA TYR A 226 20.31 -10.74 -1.09
C TYR A 226 19.58 -9.71 -1.96
N LEU A 227 20.12 -8.49 -2.07
CA LEU A 227 19.55 -7.43 -2.90
C LEU A 227 19.56 -7.81 -4.39
N SER A 228 20.63 -8.44 -4.87
CA SER A 228 20.69 -8.94 -6.25
C SER A 228 19.65 -10.04 -6.49
N ALA A 229 19.54 -11.04 -5.61
CA ALA A 229 18.56 -12.10 -5.74
C ALA A 229 17.13 -11.55 -5.74
N THR A 230 16.79 -10.67 -4.80
CA THR A 230 15.46 -10.03 -4.75
C THR A 230 15.18 -9.15 -5.96
N ALA A 231 16.18 -8.40 -6.45
CA ALA A 231 16.05 -7.59 -7.67
C ALA A 231 15.84 -8.47 -8.92
N TYR A 232 16.57 -9.58 -9.07
CA TYR A 232 16.35 -10.54 -10.15
C TYR A 232 14.97 -11.19 -10.06
N GLY A 233 14.54 -11.59 -8.85
CA GLY A 233 13.20 -12.11 -8.62
C GLY A 233 12.11 -11.12 -9.03
N ALA A 234 12.23 -9.86 -8.61
CA ALA A 234 11.33 -8.78 -8.97
C ALA A 234 11.32 -8.51 -10.48
N HIS A 235 12.48 -8.57 -11.14
CA HIS A 235 12.58 -8.39 -12.59
C HIS A 235 11.75 -9.41 -13.36
N PHE A 236 11.90 -10.71 -13.06
CA PHE A 236 11.11 -11.76 -13.71
C PHE A 236 9.62 -11.69 -13.36
N TYR A 237 9.29 -11.31 -12.13
CA TYR A 237 7.90 -11.06 -11.72
C TYR A 237 7.26 -9.93 -12.55
N HIS A 238 7.97 -8.80 -12.69
CA HIS A 238 7.47 -7.68 -13.50
C HIS A 238 7.35 -8.05 -14.97
N GLN A 239 8.26 -8.85 -15.52
CA GLN A 239 8.09 -9.39 -16.87
C GLN A 239 6.86 -10.28 -17.00
N ALA A 240 6.50 -11.06 -15.97
CA ALA A 240 5.30 -11.89 -16.01
C ALA A 240 4.00 -11.05 -15.97
N VAL A 241 3.95 -10.02 -15.13
CA VAL A 241 2.71 -9.25 -14.86
C VAL A 241 2.54 -8.05 -15.79
N SER A 242 3.63 -7.51 -16.34
CA SER A 242 3.62 -6.29 -17.17
C SER A 242 4.01 -6.54 -18.63
N ALA A 243 3.89 -7.79 -19.11
CA ALA A 243 4.15 -8.10 -20.51
C ALA A 243 3.16 -7.35 -21.42
N PRO A 244 3.64 -6.58 -22.41
CA PRO A 244 2.76 -5.84 -23.32
C PRO A 244 1.94 -6.77 -24.22
N ASP A 245 2.50 -7.95 -24.53
CA ASP A 245 1.81 -9.03 -25.23
C ASP A 245 1.26 -10.03 -24.21
N ALA A 246 0.06 -10.56 -24.44
CA ALA A 246 -0.53 -11.62 -23.60
C ALA A 246 0.33 -12.89 -23.74
N PRO A 247 1.23 -13.20 -22.78
CA PRO A 247 2.17 -14.29 -22.95
C PRO A 247 1.45 -15.63 -22.86
N SER A 248 2.03 -16.66 -23.46
CA SER A 248 1.49 -18.01 -23.29
C SER A 248 1.52 -18.43 -21.81
N ILE A 249 0.61 -19.32 -21.42
CA ILE A 249 0.57 -19.86 -20.04
C ILE A 249 1.92 -20.48 -19.64
N ASN A 250 2.59 -21.16 -20.58
CA ASN A 250 3.89 -21.79 -20.32
C ASN A 250 4.98 -20.76 -20.05
N GLU A 251 5.00 -19.68 -20.84
CA GLU A 251 5.95 -18.57 -20.65
C GLU A 251 5.70 -17.85 -19.32
N LEU A 252 4.44 -17.60 -18.96
CA LEU A 252 4.07 -17.06 -17.65
C LEU A 252 4.55 -17.98 -16.51
N ARG A 253 4.33 -19.30 -16.64
CA ARG A 253 4.78 -20.28 -15.64
C ARG A 253 6.30 -20.27 -15.51
N GLU A 254 7.03 -20.18 -16.61
CA GLU A 254 8.49 -20.14 -16.60
C GLU A 254 9.02 -18.86 -15.93
N ARG A 255 8.49 -17.69 -16.32
CA ARG A 255 8.87 -16.39 -15.72
C ARG A 255 8.62 -16.37 -14.20
N LEU A 256 7.45 -16.85 -13.76
CA LEU A 256 7.13 -16.93 -12.34
C LEU A 256 8.00 -17.96 -11.59
N GLU A 257 8.37 -19.06 -12.23
CA GLU A 257 9.28 -20.05 -11.64
C GLU A 257 10.70 -19.48 -11.50
N HIS A 258 11.19 -18.72 -12.48
CA HIS A 258 12.44 -17.97 -12.35
C HIS A 258 12.37 -16.96 -11.21
N ALA A 259 11.30 -16.18 -11.12
CA ALA A 259 11.10 -15.25 -10.00
C ALA A 259 11.17 -15.97 -8.64
N ARG A 260 10.52 -17.13 -8.53
CA ARG A 260 10.48 -17.95 -7.30
C ARG A 260 11.84 -18.55 -6.94
N ARG A 261 12.68 -18.92 -7.91
CA ARG A 261 14.03 -19.44 -7.63
C ARG A 261 14.90 -18.41 -6.92
N PHE A 262 14.80 -17.14 -7.30
CA PHE A 262 15.56 -16.06 -6.69
C PHE A 262 14.90 -15.48 -5.43
N ALA A 263 13.57 -15.57 -5.32
CA ALA A 263 12.80 -15.07 -4.18
C ALA A 263 11.72 -16.09 -3.73
N PRO A 264 12.12 -17.26 -3.16
CA PRO A 264 11.20 -18.38 -2.92
C PRO A 264 10.12 -18.11 -1.85
N GLY A 265 10.36 -17.12 -0.98
CA GLY A 265 9.42 -16.68 0.06
C GLY A 265 8.65 -15.41 -0.29
N ALA A 266 8.83 -14.83 -1.48
CA ALA A 266 8.12 -13.61 -1.87
C ALA A 266 6.62 -13.93 -2.06
N ASP A 267 5.78 -13.33 -1.22
CA ASP A 267 4.34 -13.55 -1.21
C ASP A 267 3.70 -13.17 -2.56
N VAL A 268 4.13 -12.06 -3.15
CA VAL A 268 3.64 -11.58 -4.46
C VAL A 268 3.87 -12.58 -5.59
N VAL A 269 4.99 -13.31 -5.57
CA VAL A 269 5.29 -14.34 -6.59
C VAL A 269 4.40 -15.56 -6.39
N LEU A 270 4.17 -15.97 -5.14
CA LEU A 270 3.27 -17.08 -4.81
C LEU A 270 1.83 -16.75 -5.18
N VAL A 271 1.38 -15.52 -4.93
CA VAL A 271 0.04 -15.04 -5.29
C VAL A 271 -0.16 -15.05 -6.79
N ALA A 272 0.77 -14.48 -7.56
CA ALA A 272 0.70 -14.51 -9.03
C ALA A 272 0.72 -15.95 -9.57
N ARG A 273 1.47 -16.84 -8.92
CA ARG A 273 1.48 -18.25 -9.32
C ARG A 273 0.17 -18.97 -8.99
N ALA A 274 -0.39 -18.75 -7.81
CA ALA A 274 -1.67 -19.33 -7.42
C ALA A 274 -2.81 -18.86 -8.34
N ASP A 275 -2.88 -17.56 -8.66
CA ASP A 275 -3.88 -17.04 -9.59
C ASP A 275 -3.76 -17.66 -10.99
N LEU A 276 -2.53 -17.77 -11.52
CA LEU A 276 -2.30 -18.40 -12.81
C LEU A 276 -2.81 -19.84 -12.84
N GLU A 277 -2.47 -20.65 -11.83
CA GLU A 277 -2.90 -22.05 -11.78
C GLU A 277 -4.41 -22.21 -11.56
N LEU A 278 -5.04 -21.30 -10.82
CA LEU A 278 -6.49 -21.23 -10.69
C LEU A 278 -7.16 -20.89 -12.03
N ARG A 279 -6.66 -19.90 -12.77
CA ARG A 279 -7.20 -19.57 -14.09
C ARG A 279 -7.09 -20.72 -15.09
N VAL A 280 -5.98 -21.47 -15.05
CA VAL A 280 -5.83 -22.68 -15.86
C VAL A 280 -6.85 -23.73 -15.44
N LEU A 281 -7.00 -23.98 -14.14
CA LEU A 281 -8.01 -24.92 -13.62
C LEU A 281 -9.43 -24.53 -14.06
N GLU A 282 -9.80 -23.27 -13.89
CA GLU A 282 -11.10 -22.72 -14.31
C GLU A 282 -11.33 -22.90 -15.82
N SER A 283 -10.29 -22.73 -16.64
CA SER A 283 -10.38 -22.94 -18.08
C SER A 283 -10.64 -24.40 -18.44
N LEU A 284 -9.96 -25.34 -17.76
CA LEU A 284 -10.14 -26.79 -17.96
C LEU A 284 -11.54 -27.24 -17.52
N PHE A 285 -12.06 -26.66 -16.44
CA PHE A 285 -13.41 -26.92 -15.94
C PHE A 285 -14.51 -26.51 -16.92
N ARG A 286 -14.27 -25.48 -17.73
CA ARG A 286 -15.24 -25.00 -18.74
C ARG A 286 -15.22 -25.84 -20.02
N VAL A 287 -14.19 -26.65 -20.25
CA VAL A 287 -14.08 -27.52 -21.43
C VAL A 287 -14.83 -28.83 -21.14
N PRO A 288 -15.91 -29.13 -21.89
CA PRO A 288 -16.64 -30.38 -21.70
C PRO A 288 -15.76 -31.59 -22.06
N GLY A 289 -15.78 -32.63 -21.23
CA GLY A 289 -15.05 -33.87 -21.49
C GLY A 289 -13.56 -33.87 -21.10
N THR A 290 -13.07 -32.84 -20.42
CA THR A 290 -11.70 -32.84 -19.86
C THR A 290 -11.49 -34.09 -18.97
N PRO A 291 -10.39 -34.86 -19.17
CA PRO A 291 -10.12 -36.05 -18.38
C PRO A 291 -10.02 -35.75 -16.87
N ALA A 292 -10.65 -36.59 -16.04
CA ALA A 292 -10.61 -36.43 -14.58
C ALA A 292 -9.20 -36.46 -13.98
N ALA A 293 -8.26 -37.16 -14.63
CA ALA A 293 -6.85 -37.19 -14.24
C ALA A 293 -6.14 -35.84 -14.48
N GLU A 294 -6.45 -35.17 -15.59
CA GLU A 294 -5.91 -33.84 -15.91
C GLU A 294 -6.47 -32.78 -14.97
N LEU A 295 -7.79 -32.79 -14.75
CA LEU A 295 -8.45 -31.94 -13.75
C LEU A 295 -7.86 -32.16 -12.35
N SER A 296 -7.62 -33.42 -11.96
CA SER A 296 -7.02 -33.75 -10.66
C SER A 296 -5.60 -33.21 -10.51
N SER A 297 -4.76 -33.42 -11.51
CA SER A 297 -3.38 -32.92 -11.52
C SER A 297 -3.33 -31.40 -11.41
N GLN A 298 -4.14 -30.69 -12.19
CA GLN A 298 -4.20 -29.23 -12.16
C GLN A 298 -4.81 -28.71 -10.85
N PHE A 299 -5.82 -29.41 -10.29
CA PHE A 299 -6.40 -29.06 -8.99
C PHE A 299 -5.36 -29.18 -7.88
N ASP A 300 -4.60 -30.27 -7.83
CA ASP A 300 -3.58 -30.50 -6.80
C ASP A 300 -2.45 -29.46 -6.91
N LEU A 301 -2.08 -29.05 -8.13
CA LEU A 301 -1.12 -27.98 -8.36
C LEU A 301 -1.64 -26.60 -7.90
N ALA A 302 -2.88 -26.26 -8.24
CA ALA A 302 -3.50 -25.02 -7.79
C ALA A 302 -3.61 -24.99 -6.25
N SER A 303 -4.08 -26.09 -5.66
CA SER A 303 -4.18 -26.27 -4.21
C SER A 303 -2.84 -26.08 -3.52
N TYR A 304 -1.76 -26.67 -4.04
CA TYR A 304 -0.41 -26.49 -3.50
C TYR A 304 -0.02 -25.00 -3.42
N PHE A 305 -0.25 -24.22 -4.47
CA PHE A 305 0.10 -22.80 -4.48
C PHE A 305 -0.83 -21.96 -3.58
N VAL A 306 -2.13 -22.25 -3.57
CA VAL A 306 -3.09 -21.58 -2.66
C VAL A 306 -2.77 -21.86 -1.19
N ASP A 307 -2.41 -23.09 -0.84
CA ASP A 307 -1.93 -23.42 0.51
C ASP A 307 -0.65 -22.66 0.86
N ARG A 308 0.27 -22.52 -0.11
CA ARG A 308 1.52 -21.77 0.11
C ARG A 308 1.27 -20.29 0.31
N THR A 309 0.34 -19.65 -0.41
CA THR A 309 0.04 -18.22 -0.22
C THR A 309 -0.49 -17.95 1.18
N VAL A 310 -1.47 -18.74 1.64
CA VAL A 310 -2.05 -18.58 2.99
C VAL A 310 -1.02 -18.89 4.09
N ARG A 311 -0.17 -19.91 3.92
CA ARG A 311 0.87 -20.24 4.91
C ARG A 311 1.96 -19.18 5.01
N VAL A 312 2.38 -18.58 3.90
CA VAL A 312 3.46 -17.58 3.89
C VAL A 312 2.96 -16.23 4.37
N ASN A 313 1.73 -15.84 3.99
CA ASN A 313 1.14 -14.58 4.41
C ASN A 313 -0.37 -14.74 4.70
N PRO A 314 -0.74 -15.18 5.93
CA PRO A 314 -2.14 -15.39 6.30
C PRO A 314 -2.96 -14.10 6.45
N LEU A 315 -2.29 -12.94 6.49
CA LEU A 315 -2.93 -11.62 6.58
C LEU A 315 -3.36 -11.10 5.21
N ARG A 316 -2.84 -11.69 4.12
CA ARG A 316 -3.15 -11.25 2.77
C ARG A 316 -4.52 -11.79 2.32
N PRO A 317 -5.45 -10.94 1.86
CA PRO A 317 -6.80 -11.36 1.47
C PRO A 317 -6.81 -12.29 0.25
N ASP A 318 -5.89 -12.10 -0.71
CA ASP A 318 -5.86 -12.85 -1.98
C ASP A 318 -5.75 -14.36 -1.76
N GLY A 319 -4.97 -14.81 -0.76
CA GLY A 319 -4.84 -16.24 -0.46
C GLY A 319 -6.17 -16.89 -0.02
N HIS A 320 -7.00 -16.14 0.71
CA HIS A 320 -8.31 -16.60 1.18
C HIS A 320 -9.37 -16.54 0.08
N GLU A 321 -9.33 -15.51 -0.77
CA GLU A 321 -10.17 -15.47 -1.98
C GLU A 321 -9.86 -16.65 -2.91
N PHE A 322 -8.57 -16.92 -3.15
CA PHE A 322 -8.12 -18.05 -3.97
C PHE A 322 -8.54 -19.40 -3.39
N ARG A 323 -8.55 -19.53 -2.05
CA ARG A 323 -9.14 -20.68 -1.38
C ARG A 323 -10.62 -20.80 -1.72
N GLY A 324 -11.39 -19.72 -1.61
CA GLY A 324 -12.82 -19.72 -1.95
C GLY A 324 -13.08 -20.20 -3.37
N ARG A 325 -12.33 -19.67 -4.35
CA ARG A 325 -12.39 -20.10 -5.76
C ARG A 325 -12.08 -21.60 -5.91
N LEU A 326 -11.02 -22.07 -5.25
CA LEU A 326 -10.59 -23.47 -5.30
C LEU A 326 -11.65 -24.42 -4.73
N GLU A 327 -12.24 -24.11 -3.58
CA GLU A 327 -13.24 -24.96 -2.93
C GLU A 327 -14.50 -25.14 -3.79
N LEU A 328 -14.94 -24.09 -4.51
CA LEU A 328 -16.05 -24.19 -5.47
C LEU A 328 -15.74 -25.18 -6.63
N MET A 329 -14.47 -25.38 -6.95
CA MET A 329 -14.00 -26.29 -7.99
C MET A 329 -13.60 -27.67 -7.45
N ASP A 330 -13.72 -27.95 -6.14
CA ASP A 330 -13.35 -29.26 -5.58
C ASP A 330 -14.40 -30.33 -5.87
N TRP A 331 -14.56 -30.74 -7.13
CA TRP A 331 -15.56 -31.73 -7.57
C TRP A 331 -15.55 -33.07 -6.81
N ARG A 332 -14.50 -33.33 -6.03
CA ARG A 332 -14.34 -34.51 -5.18
C ARG A 332 -15.21 -34.45 -3.93
N ARG A 333 -15.67 -33.26 -3.52
CA ARG A 333 -16.54 -33.04 -2.36
C ARG A 333 -18.02 -32.86 -2.74
N PRO A 334 -18.95 -33.19 -1.83
CA PRO A 334 -20.37 -32.87 -2.00
C PRO A 334 -20.61 -31.36 -2.19
N GLY A 335 -21.59 -31.00 -3.02
CA GLY A 335 -21.95 -29.60 -3.33
C GLY A 335 -22.10 -28.69 -2.10
N PRO A 336 -22.91 -29.05 -1.10
CA PRO A 336 -23.11 -28.21 0.09
C PRO A 336 -21.83 -27.96 0.90
N GLU A 337 -20.96 -28.96 1.05
CA GLU A 337 -19.70 -28.84 1.78
C GLU A 337 -18.73 -27.88 1.07
N ARG A 338 -18.66 -27.95 -0.27
CA ARG A 338 -17.84 -27.04 -1.08
C ARG A 338 -18.28 -25.59 -0.94
N VAL A 339 -19.58 -25.35 -1.03
CA VAL A 339 -20.13 -23.99 -0.89
C VAL A 339 -19.90 -23.45 0.52
N ALA A 340 -20.05 -24.28 1.55
CA ALA A 340 -19.76 -23.87 2.94
C ALA A 340 -18.28 -23.48 3.12
N ALA A 341 -17.34 -24.30 2.63
CA ALA A 341 -15.91 -24.00 2.69
C ALA A 341 -15.54 -22.76 1.88
N ALA A 342 -16.17 -22.55 0.72
CA ALA A 342 -15.98 -21.35 -0.08
C ALA A 342 -16.46 -20.09 0.66
N ILE A 343 -17.65 -20.14 1.27
CA ILE A 343 -18.21 -19.04 2.06
C ILE A 343 -17.27 -18.63 3.20
N GLU A 344 -16.73 -19.60 3.94
CA GLU A 344 -15.77 -19.35 5.02
C GLU A 344 -14.51 -18.62 4.49
N ALA A 345 -13.96 -19.10 3.38
CA ALA A 345 -12.78 -18.52 2.77
C ALA A 345 -13.01 -17.10 2.22
N TYR A 346 -14.13 -16.87 1.53
CA TYR A 346 -14.49 -15.53 1.05
C TYR A 346 -14.80 -14.56 2.20
N ALA A 347 -15.43 -15.03 3.29
CA ALA A 347 -15.64 -14.22 4.49
C ALA A 347 -14.30 -13.82 5.13
N ALA A 348 -13.35 -14.76 5.24
CA ALA A 348 -12.01 -14.48 5.74
C ALA A 348 -11.23 -13.47 4.87
N ALA A 349 -11.42 -13.52 3.54
CA ALA A 349 -10.84 -12.54 2.63
C ALA A 349 -11.46 -11.14 2.83
N LEU A 350 -12.78 -11.07 3.00
CA LEU A 350 -13.52 -9.81 3.16
C LEU A 350 -13.23 -9.16 4.52
N GLU A 351 -13.09 -9.94 5.59
CA GLU A 351 -12.69 -9.45 6.92
C GLU A 351 -11.34 -8.72 6.88
N ARG A 352 -10.36 -9.29 6.17
CA ARG A 352 -9.01 -8.71 6.02
C ARG A 352 -8.97 -7.48 5.12
N SER A 353 -9.90 -7.39 4.17
CA SER A 353 -9.95 -6.28 3.23
C SER A 353 -11.40 -5.96 2.84
N PRO A 354 -12.16 -5.26 3.71
CA PRO A 354 -13.57 -4.98 3.50
C PRO A 354 -13.85 -4.14 2.25
N GLY A 355 -12.86 -3.42 1.71
CA GLY A 355 -12.98 -2.66 0.47
C GLY A 355 -12.83 -3.47 -0.83
N ARG A 356 -12.92 -4.81 -0.81
CA ARG A 356 -12.83 -5.68 -2.00
C ARG A 356 -14.21 -5.91 -2.63
N PRO A 357 -14.56 -5.25 -3.75
CA PRO A 357 -15.88 -5.38 -4.36
C PRO A 357 -16.08 -6.79 -4.96
N ASP A 358 -15.05 -7.36 -5.56
CA ASP A 358 -15.06 -8.68 -6.17
C ASP A 358 -15.35 -9.80 -5.16
N VAL A 359 -14.68 -9.78 -4.00
CA VAL A 359 -14.89 -10.75 -2.91
C VAL A 359 -16.30 -10.63 -2.35
N ARG A 360 -16.77 -9.39 -2.14
CA ARG A 360 -18.10 -9.12 -1.59
C ARG A 360 -19.21 -9.58 -2.53
N GLU A 361 -19.07 -9.30 -3.82
CA GLU A 361 -20.03 -9.72 -4.83
C GLU A 361 -20.16 -11.25 -4.89
N GLN A 362 -19.04 -11.96 -4.90
CA GLN A 362 -19.05 -13.42 -4.92
C GLN A 362 -19.71 -14.01 -3.66
N LEU A 363 -19.40 -13.46 -2.49
CA LEU A 363 -20.05 -13.87 -1.24
C LEU A 363 -21.55 -13.59 -1.25
N GLY A 364 -21.97 -12.42 -1.76
CA GLY A 364 -23.38 -12.05 -1.88
C GLY A 364 -24.14 -12.98 -2.83
N GLN A 365 -23.58 -13.30 -3.99
CA GLN A 365 -24.16 -14.23 -4.97
C GLN A 365 -24.30 -15.65 -4.40
N MET A 366 -23.32 -16.11 -3.60
CA MET A 366 -23.43 -17.39 -2.89
C MET A 366 -24.55 -17.36 -1.83
N MET A 367 -24.71 -16.28 -1.08
CA MET A 367 -25.82 -16.16 -0.14
C MET A 367 -27.18 -16.18 -0.85
N GLN A 368 -27.27 -15.51 -2.00
CA GLN A 368 -28.48 -15.52 -2.84
C GLN A 368 -28.81 -16.91 -3.38
N SER A 369 -27.81 -17.65 -3.89
CA SER A 369 -28.04 -19.01 -4.42
C SER A 369 -28.46 -20.02 -3.36
N LEU A 370 -28.14 -19.76 -2.09
CA LEU A 370 -28.59 -20.52 -0.93
C LEU A 370 -29.96 -20.08 -0.39
N GLY A 371 -30.65 -19.13 -1.03
CA GLY A 371 -31.92 -18.56 -0.56
C GLY A 371 -31.77 -17.66 0.67
N ARG A 372 -30.56 -17.26 1.04
CA ARG A 372 -30.27 -16.37 2.17
C ARG A 372 -30.32 -14.91 1.73
N HIS A 373 -31.46 -14.50 1.16
CA HIS A 373 -31.63 -13.19 0.51
C HIS A 373 -31.31 -12.00 1.42
N GLY A 374 -31.69 -12.04 2.70
CA GLY A 374 -31.34 -10.98 3.66
C GLY A 374 -29.83 -10.83 3.90
N ALA A 375 -29.09 -11.94 3.95
CA ALA A 375 -27.63 -11.89 4.09
C ALA A 375 -26.95 -11.37 2.81
N ALA A 376 -27.47 -11.77 1.64
CA ALA A 376 -27.01 -11.24 0.36
C ALA A 376 -27.27 -9.72 0.26
N ALA A 377 -28.46 -9.28 0.66
CA ALA A 377 -28.85 -7.86 0.64
C ALA A 377 -27.93 -7.01 1.51
N GLY A 378 -27.62 -7.45 2.73
CA GLY A 378 -26.65 -6.78 3.60
C GLY A 378 -25.26 -6.66 2.96
N LEU A 379 -24.75 -7.74 2.36
CA LEU A 379 -23.46 -7.73 1.67
C LEU A 379 -23.45 -6.74 0.51
N PHE A 380 -24.47 -6.72 -0.34
CA PHE A 380 -24.54 -5.79 -1.47
C PHE A 380 -24.74 -4.34 -1.02
N ALA A 381 -25.55 -4.09 0.02
CA ALA A 381 -25.76 -2.76 0.58
C ALA A 381 -24.46 -2.19 1.16
N ASP A 382 -23.68 -3.01 1.87
CA ASP A 382 -22.33 -2.65 2.29
C ASP A 382 -21.43 -2.36 1.07
N GLY A 383 -21.63 -3.07 -0.04
CA GLY A 383 -20.93 -2.82 -1.30
C GLY A 383 -21.18 -1.44 -1.87
N VAL A 384 -22.38 -0.89 -1.71
CA VAL A 384 -22.72 0.50 -2.06
C VAL A 384 -21.90 1.47 -1.20
N ALA A 385 -21.79 1.21 0.10
CA ALA A 385 -21.00 2.07 1.00
C ALA A 385 -19.50 2.07 0.64
N TRP A 386 -18.97 0.95 0.14
CA TRP A 386 -17.57 0.78 -0.28
C TRP A 386 -17.30 1.15 -1.76
N ALA A 387 -18.31 1.58 -2.50
CA ALA A 387 -18.19 1.88 -3.92
C ALA A 387 -17.24 3.07 -4.16
N LYS A 388 -16.25 2.88 -5.03
CA LYS A 388 -15.30 3.94 -5.44
C LYS A 388 -15.74 4.66 -6.70
N THR A 389 -16.66 4.07 -7.45
CA THR A 389 -17.18 4.61 -8.71
C THR A 389 -18.71 4.56 -8.69
N SER A 390 -19.35 5.47 -9.43
CA SER A 390 -20.81 5.41 -9.62
C SER A 390 -21.26 4.16 -10.37
N SER A 391 -20.37 3.51 -11.15
CA SER A 391 -20.63 2.20 -11.74
C SER A 391 -20.69 1.10 -10.67
N ASP A 392 -19.76 1.08 -9.71
CA ASP A 392 -19.80 0.15 -8.58
C ASP A 392 -21.04 0.38 -7.71
N GLU A 393 -21.34 1.64 -7.40
CA GLU A 393 -22.49 2.04 -6.59
C GLU A 393 -23.80 1.58 -7.24
N LEU A 394 -23.93 1.79 -8.55
CA LEU A 394 -25.08 1.34 -9.33
C LEU A 394 -25.18 -0.19 -9.33
N ARG A 395 -24.08 -0.89 -9.61
CA ARG A 395 -24.04 -2.36 -9.67
C ARG A 395 -24.45 -2.99 -8.34
N PHE A 396 -23.82 -2.59 -7.23
CA PHE A 396 -24.17 -3.07 -5.90
C PHE A 396 -25.56 -2.63 -5.48
N GLY A 397 -25.97 -1.41 -5.82
CA GLY A 397 -27.30 -0.90 -5.49
C GLY A 397 -28.41 -1.73 -6.14
N ILE A 398 -28.25 -2.13 -7.40
CA ILE A 398 -29.22 -2.99 -8.09
C ILE A 398 -29.25 -4.38 -7.45
N GLN A 399 -28.08 -4.96 -7.14
CA GLN A 399 -27.99 -6.28 -6.49
C GLN A 399 -28.66 -6.28 -5.10
N ALA A 400 -28.38 -5.25 -4.29
CA ALA A 400 -28.97 -5.06 -2.98
C ALA A 400 -30.49 -4.85 -3.06
N LEU A 401 -30.97 -4.00 -3.98
CA LEU A 401 -32.40 -3.74 -4.16
C LEU A 401 -33.16 -5.03 -4.49
N ARG A 402 -32.64 -5.85 -5.42
CA ARG A 402 -33.23 -7.15 -5.75
C ARG A 402 -33.22 -8.10 -4.55
N ALA A 403 -32.09 -8.21 -3.86
CA ALA A 403 -31.95 -9.10 -2.71
C ALA A 403 -32.85 -8.69 -1.54
N TYR A 404 -33.07 -7.40 -1.29
CA TYR A 404 -34.03 -6.92 -0.29
C TYR A 404 -35.48 -7.26 -0.66
N VAL A 405 -35.86 -7.11 -1.92
CA VAL A 405 -37.19 -7.52 -2.42
C VAL A 405 -37.38 -9.04 -2.23
N GLU A 406 -36.41 -9.85 -2.63
CA GLU A 406 -36.44 -11.31 -2.44
C GLU A 406 -36.47 -11.72 -0.96
N ALA A 407 -35.89 -10.91 -0.07
CA ALA A 407 -35.92 -11.11 1.37
C ALA A 407 -37.24 -10.66 2.03
N GLY A 408 -38.11 -9.96 1.31
CA GLY A 408 -39.34 -9.36 1.84
C GLY A 408 -39.10 -8.05 2.62
N ASP A 409 -37.89 -7.48 2.58
CA ASP A 409 -37.56 -6.21 3.23
C ASP A 409 -37.80 -5.03 2.26
N HIS A 410 -39.08 -4.75 2.03
CA HIS A 410 -39.50 -3.73 1.08
C HIS A 410 -39.16 -2.30 1.53
N ASP A 411 -39.01 -2.07 2.84
CA ASP A 411 -38.64 -0.76 3.37
C ASP A 411 -37.17 -0.44 3.07
N ALA A 412 -36.27 -1.39 3.29
CA ALA A 412 -34.86 -1.24 2.88
C ALA A 412 -34.72 -1.10 1.36
N ALA A 413 -35.48 -1.88 0.58
CA ALA A 413 -35.49 -1.77 -0.88
C ALA A 413 -35.94 -0.38 -1.36
N ARG A 414 -36.99 0.19 -0.76
CA ARG A 414 -37.46 1.55 -1.05
C ARG A 414 -36.42 2.61 -0.69
N ALA A 415 -35.76 2.48 0.45
CA ALA A 415 -34.71 3.40 0.88
C ALA A 415 -33.53 3.44 -0.09
N LEU A 416 -33.18 2.30 -0.71
CA LEU A 416 -32.05 2.21 -1.63
C LEU A 416 -32.36 2.71 -3.05
N ARG A 417 -33.65 2.79 -3.42
CA ARG A 417 -34.11 3.21 -4.75
C ARG A 417 -33.48 4.54 -5.17
N GLU A 418 -33.52 5.55 -4.30
CA GLU A 418 -33.00 6.88 -4.61
C GLU A 418 -31.49 6.85 -4.89
N THR A 419 -30.74 6.06 -4.12
CA THR A 419 -29.30 5.85 -4.33
C THR A 419 -29.02 5.24 -5.70
N VAL A 420 -29.77 4.20 -6.10
CA VAL A 420 -29.64 3.54 -7.40
C VAL A 420 -29.94 4.49 -8.55
N VAL A 421 -31.03 5.25 -8.47
CA VAL A 421 -31.42 6.22 -9.50
C VAL A 421 -30.38 7.33 -9.62
N ALA A 422 -29.91 7.88 -8.49
CA ALA A 422 -28.90 8.92 -8.48
C ALA A 422 -27.55 8.43 -9.05
N ALA A 423 -27.14 7.19 -8.77
CA ALA A 423 -25.96 6.58 -9.36
C ALA A 423 -26.08 6.41 -10.88
N ALA A 424 -27.25 5.95 -11.35
CA ALA A 424 -27.55 5.81 -12.78
C ALA A 424 -27.50 7.16 -13.52
N GLU A 425 -28.04 8.23 -12.92
CA GLU A 425 -27.94 9.57 -13.52
C GLU A 425 -26.49 10.06 -13.64
N ARG A 426 -25.65 9.78 -12.64
CA ARG A 426 -24.21 10.13 -12.70
C ARG A 426 -23.51 9.42 -13.85
N GLU A 427 -23.82 8.14 -14.07
CA GLU A 427 -23.28 7.36 -15.19
C GLU A 427 -23.82 7.83 -16.55
N ARG A 428 -25.11 8.20 -16.65
CA ARG A 428 -25.67 8.83 -17.87
C ARG A 428 -24.96 10.14 -18.22
N ARG A 429 -24.66 10.98 -17.24
CA ARG A 429 -23.89 12.22 -17.45
C ARG A 429 -22.46 11.96 -17.94
N ARG A 430 -21.92 10.76 -17.71
CA ARG A 430 -20.62 10.31 -18.24
C ARG A 430 -20.71 9.70 -19.64
N GLY A 431 -21.91 9.64 -20.23
CA GLY A 431 -22.14 9.11 -21.57
C GLY A 431 -22.49 7.63 -21.63
N ASN A 432 -22.71 6.97 -20.48
CA ASN A 432 -23.14 5.57 -20.45
C ASN A 432 -24.66 5.49 -20.66
N ASP A 433 -25.09 4.75 -21.70
CA ASP A 433 -26.51 4.42 -21.89
C ASP A 433 -26.87 3.23 -20.98
N LEU A 434 -27.78 3.47 -20.04
CA LEU A 434 -28.18 2.52 -19.01
C LEU A 434 -29.65 2.11 -19.11
N GLY A 435 -30.38 2.53 -20.16
CA GLY A 435 -31.82 2.33 -20.24
C GLY A 435 -32.58 3.00 -19.09
N ASP A 436 -33.84 2.61 -18.86
CA ASP A 436 -34.69 3.17 -17.79
C ASP A 436 -34.48 2.46 -16.43
N VAL A 437 -33.39 2.81 -15.74
CA VAL A 437 -33.08 2.25 -14.41
C VAL A 437 -34.14 2.62 -13.36
N ALA A 438 -34.78 3.79 -13.48
CA ALA A 438 -35.83 4.20 -12.54
C ALA A 438 -37.07 3.32 -12.71
N GLY A 439 -37.54 3.13 -13.95
CA GLY A 439 -38.63 2.21 -14.25
C GLY A 439 -38.32 0.76 -13.87
N MET A 440 -37.07 0.29 -14.02
CA MET A 440 -36.65 -1.03 -13.53
C MET A 440 -36.74 -1.14 -12.01
N ALA A 441 -36.25 -0.14 -11.27
CA ALA A 441 -36.31 -0.13 -9.81
C ALA A 441 -37.76 -0.08 -9.31
N ASP A 442 -38.61 0.72 -9.96
CA ASP A 442 -40.05 0.78 -9.69
C ASP A 442 -40.73 -0.56 -9.99
N ALA A 443 -40.45 -1.19 -11.13
CA ALA A 443 -41.01 -2.50 -11.47
C ALA A 443 -40.61 -3.60 -10.47
N LEU A 444 -39.38 -3.56 -9.94
CA LEU A 444 -38.93 -4.49 -8.90
C LEU A 444 -39.68 -4.28 -7.58
N LEU A 445 -40.00 -3.03 -7.25
CA LEU A 445 -40.82 -2.69 -6.08
C LEU A 445 -42.32 -2.92 -6.35
N ASP A 446 -42.81 -2.81 -7.57
CA ASP A 446 -44.24 -2.95 -7.90
C ASP A 446 -44.64 -4.41 -8.16
N GLY A 447 -43.67 -5.28 -8.50
CA GLY A 447 -43.84 -6.75 -8.56
C GLY A 447 -44.21 -7.41 -7.22
N MET A 448 -44.42 -6.61 -6.18
CA MET A 448 -44.91 -6.89 -4.81
C MET A 448 -46.32 -7.52 -4.72
N ALA A 449 -46.86 -8.17 -5.74
CA ALA A 449 -48.19 -8.76 -5.61
C ALA A 449 -48.18 -9.86 -4.52
N PRO A 450 -48.99 -9.73 -3.44
CA PRO A 450 -49.14 -10.76 -2.41
C PRO A 450 -49.81 -12.04 -2.93
#